data_AF-A0A6C0BYM0-F1
#
_entry.id   AF-A0A6C0BYM0-F1
#
_cell.length_a   1.000
_cell.length_b   1.000
_cell.length_c   1.000
_cell.angle_alpha   90.00
_cell.angle_beta   90.00
_cell.angle_gamma   90.00
#
_symmetry.space_group_name_H-M   'P 1'
#
loop_
_entity.id
_entity.type
_entity.pdbx_description
1 polymer ?
#
loop_
_entity_poly.entity_id
_entity_poly.type
_entity_poly.pdbx_seq_one_letter_code
_entity_poly.pdbx_strand_id
1 'polypeptide(L)'
;MLSDTYFAQIIADMCCVAEHFIRHNFEKCMESNFHSQLCSYMVDVFSAQQKYMDIDPDLFLEYIDYAINEYIYKFVIPARHYTIFSFGLIRDHNSLHQKMKSLMNVVQPAQRSPEWFIQRSNLITASNAYKAITSPANINAIILEKIKSYKALTVPVINTRGYAGAETPFQYGIRNEPVSTMYFEHVYNTKVGEFGCMIHKDYPFLGASPDGIVIDSSSNMYGTMLEIKNPRSRVITGTPIKEYWVQMQLQMEVCDLDNCLFLETHMFEYETYEEFINDGSFQYSSEGHFKGVINEFKGECGPHYEYLPFNATQEDYDAWKPDTNLDFVRNWYWKMDKVSCVLVKRNREWFASVIPQFCTVWQSILTERETDDYSHRLPRQRVNKNETPVIVQKNIPFDLQ
;
A
#
# COMPACT_ATOMS: atom_id res chain seq x y z
N MET A 1 37.90 -5.24 -24.36
CA MET A 1 37.37 -3.99 -23.79
C MET A 1 37.21 -2.98 -24.91
N LEU A 2 36.06 -2.32 -24.98
CA LEU A 2 35.79 -1.27 -25.97
C LEU A 2 36.65 -0.03 -25.68
N SER A 3 36.86 0.84 -26.68
CA SER A 3 37.43 2.16 -26.40
C SER A 3 36.44 3.00 -25.60
N ASP A 4 36.95 3.91 -24.75
CA ASP A 4 36.11 4.77 -23.89
C ASP A 4 35.06 5.55 -24.70
N THR A 5 35.44 6.06 -25.88
CA THR A 5 34.52 6.77 -26.79
C THR A 5 33.38 5.88 -27.28
N TYR A 6 33.67 4.62 -27.59
CA TYR A 6 32.67 3.71 -28.13
C TYR A 6 31.74 3.20 -27.03
N PHE A 7 32.28 2.91 -25.84
CA PHE A 7 31.49 2.62 -24.65
C PHE A 7 30.51 3.75 -24.33
N ALA A 8 30.98 5.00 -24.29
CA ALA A 8 30.13 6.17 -24.04
C ALA A 8 29.00 6.31 -25.07
N GLN A 9 29.27 6.05 -26.35
CA GLN A 9 28.25 6.08 -27.40
C GLN A 9 27.17 5.02 -27.18
N ILE A 10 27.55 3.78 -26.86
CA ILE A 10 26.59 2.70 -26.61
C ILE A 10 25.70 3.01 -25.41
N ILE A 11 26.29 3.52 -24.32
CA ILE A 11 25.50 3.91 -23.14
C ILE A 11 24.53 5.04 -23.49
N ALA A 12 24.94 6.03 -24.29
CA ALA A 12 24.05 7.10 -24.74
C ALA A 12 22.89 6.55 -25.61
N ASP A 13 23.17 5.64 -26.54
CA ASP A 13 22.15 5.00 -27.38
C ASP A 13 21.18 4.18 -26.53
N MET A 14 21.69 3.41 -25.56
CA MET A 14 20.90 2.66 -24.59
C MET A 14 19.98 3.59 -23.78
N CYS A 15 20.49 4.73 -23.32
CA CYS A 15 19.68 5.72 -22.60
C CYS A 15 18.55 6.27 -23.47
N CYS A 16 18.83 6.63 -24.74
CA CYS A 16 17.81 7.10 -25.68
C CYS A 16 16.69 6.07 -25.89
N VAL A 17 17.04 4.80 -26.07
CA VAL A 17 16.07 3.71 -26.25
C VAL A 17 15.25 3.47 -24.99
N ALA A 18 15.89 3.47 -23.82
CA ALA A 18 15.20 3.29 -22.55
C ALA A 18 14.22 4.44 -22.26
N GLU A 19 14.65 5.68 -22.46
CA GLU A 19 13.79 6.86 -22.31
C GLU A 19 12.60 6.81 -23.28
N HIS A 20 12.85 6.43 -24.55
CA HIS A 20 11.78 6.27 -25.54
C HIS A 20 10.74 5.23 -25.08
N PHE A 21 11.18 4.08 -24.56
CA PHE A 21 10.26 3.09 -24.00
C PHE A 21 9.43 3.66 -22.85
N ILE A 22 10.06 4.33 -21.89
CA ILE A 22 9.41 4.89 -20.71
C ILE A 22 8.35 5.92 -21.10
N ARG A 23 8.67 6.85 -21.99
CA ARG A 23 7.76 7.94 -22.41
C ARG A 23 6.46 7.43 -23.03
N HIS A 24 6.48 6.23 -23.62
CA HIS A 24 5.31 5.61 -24.23
C HIS A 24 4.60 4.60 -23.32
N ASN A 25 5.10 4.39 -22.10
CA ASN A 25 4.63 3.34 -21.19
C ASN A 25 4.67 3.80 -19.72
N PHE A 26 4.45 5.08 -19.44
CA PHE A 26 4.51 5.61 -18.07
C PHE A 26 3.58 4.85 -17.13
N GLU A 27 2.39 4.47 -17.58
CA GLU A 27 1.42 3.69 -16.81
C GLU A 27 1.99 2.34 -16.34
N LYS A 28 2.89 1.72 -17.12
CA LYS A 28 3.53 0.45 -16.74
C LYS A 28 4.51 0.58 -15.59
N CYS A 29 4.90 1.79 -15.18
CA CYS A 29 5.72 2.01 -13.99
C CYS A 29 5.06 1.42 -12.72
N MET A 30 3.73 1.22 -12.71
CA MET A 30 3.01 0.58 -11.61
C MET A 30 3.16 -0.96 -11.56
N GLU A 31 3.72 -1.60 -12.58
CA GLU A 31 3.93 -3.06 -12.61
C GLU A 31 5.18 -3.49 -11.84
N SER A 32 5.08 -4.53 -11.01
CA SER A 32 6.21 -5.01 -10.21
C SER A 32 7.40 -5.51 -11.04
N ASN A 33 7.16 -5.95 -12.27
CA ASN A 33 8.17 -6.41 -13.22
C ASN A 33 8.59 -5.33 -14.24
N PHE A 34 8.27 -4.05 -14.01
CA PHE A 34 8.59 -2.97 -14.95
C PHE A 34 10.07 -2.92 -15.34
N HIS A 35 10.99 -3.04 -14.37
CA HIS A 35 12.43 -3.06 -14.63
C HIS A 35 12.80 -4.22 -15.58
N SER A 36 12.30 -5.43 -15.32
CA SER A 36 12.53 -6.57 -16.21
C SER A 36 11.94 -6.37 -17.60
N GLN A 37 10.78 -5.73 -17.74
CA GLN A 37 10.21 -5.38 -19.04
C GLN A 37 11.11 -4.39 -19.80
N LEU A 38 11.65 -3.39 -19.11
CA LEU A 38 12.57 -2.41 -19.70
C LEU A 38 13.88 -3.10 -20.15
N CYS A 39 14.50 -3.91 -19.29
CA CYS A 39 15.71 -4.66 -19.66
C CYS A 39 15.48 -5.59 -20.85
N SER A 40 14.37 -6.34 -20.85
CA SER A 40 14.02 -7.24 -21.97
C SER A 40 13.87 -6.46 -23.28
N TYR A 41 13.18 -5.31 -23.25
CA TYR A 41 13.03 -4.46 -24.43
C TYR A 41 14.38 -3.96 -24.94
N MET A 42 15.27 -3.53 -24.05
CA MET A 42 16.61 -3.08 -24.43
C MET A 42 17.44 -4.22 -25.03
N VAL A 43 17.41 -5.42 -24.44
CA VAL A 43 18.07 -6.59 -25.00
C VAL A 43 17.56 -6.89 -26.41
N ASP A 44 16.25 -6.85 -26.62
CA ASP A 44 15.66 -7.12 -27.93
C ASP A 44 16.14 -6.10 -28.99
N VAL A 45 16.11 -4.80 -28.66
CA VAL A 45 16.53 -3.72 -29.56
C VAL A 45 18.00 -3.81 -29.92
N PHE A 46 18.86 -4.12 -28.94
CA PHE A 46 20.31 -4.09 -29.14
C PHE A 46 20.95 -5.45 -29.44
N SER A 47 20.19 -6.55 -29.45
CA SER A 47 20.73 -7.91 -29.67
C SER A 47 21.56 -8.06 -30.95
N ALA A 48 21.17 -7.41 -32.04
CA ALA A 48 21.93 -7.42 -33.28
C ALA A 48 23.25 -6.62 -33.17
N GLN A 49 23.21 -5.47 -32.50
CA GLN A 49 24.38 -4.63 -32.26
C GLN A 49 25.37 -5.31 -31.32
N GLN A 50 24.87 -5.96 -30.26
CA GLN A 50 25.67 -6.78 -29.34
C GLN A 50 26.45 -7.86 -30.10
N LYS A 51 25.79 -8.61 -31.00
CA LYS A 51 26.44 -9.63 -31.84
C LYS A 51 27.45 -9.04 -32.81
N TYR A 52 27.13 -7.91 -33.44
CA TYR A 52 28.05 -7.26 -34.38
C TYR A 52 29.33 -6.77 -33.71
N MET A 53 29.22 -6.31 -32.47
CA MET A 53 30.33 -5.79 -31.68
C MET A 53 31.08 -6.86 -30.89
N ASP A 54 30.65 -8.13 -30.96
CA ASP A 54 31.25 -9.27 -30.26
C ASP A 54 31.44 -9.02 -28.75
N ILE A 55 30.45 -8.36 -28.11
CA ILE A 55 30.44 -8.21 -26.66
C ILE A 55 29.90 -9.48 -26.03
N ASP A 56 30.55 -9.97 -24.98
CA ASP A 56 30.01 -11.02 -24.12
C ASP A 56 28.57 -10.69 -23.64
N PRO A 57 27.61 -11.63 -23.72
CA PRO A 57 26.23 -11.38 -23.33
C PRO A 57 26.05 -10.92 -21.87
N ASP A 58 26.83 -11.44 -20.92
CA ASP A 58 26.70 -11.07 -19.51
C ASP A 58 27.23 -9.65 -19.30
N LEU A 59 28.37 -9.31 -19.91
CA LEU A 59 28.89 -7.93 -19.91
C LEU A 59 27.92 -6.94 -20.58
N PHE A 60 27.21 -7.39 -21.63
CA PHE A 60 26.22 -6.55 -22.29
C PHE A 60 25.01 -6.26 -21.39
N LEU A 61 24.57 -7.23 -20.59
CA LEU A 61 23.53 -7.02 -19.57
C LEU A 61 24.00 -6.04 -18.49
N GLU A 62 25.27 -6.09 -18.08
CA GLU A 62 25.84 -5.09 -17.16
C GLU A 62 25.81 -3.68 -17.75
N TYR A 63 26.04 -3.50 -19.06
CA TYR A 63 25.94 -2.19 -19.70
C TYR A 63 24.50 -1.65 -19.73
N ILE A 64 23.53 -2.53 -19.98
CA ILE A 64 22.10 -2.17 -19.89
C ILE A 64 21.76 -1.75 -18.47
N ASP A 65 22.15 -2.55 -17.47
CA ASP A 65 21.88 -2.26 -16.07
C ASP A 65 22.54 -0.95 -15.63
N TYR A 66 23.78 -0.71 -16.04
CA TYR A 66 24.49 0.55 -15.82
C TYR A 66 23.76 1.75 -16.46
N ALA A 67 23.34 1.65 -17.73
CA ALA A 67 22.58 2.71 -18.40
C ALA A 67 21.27 3.01 -17.64
N ILE A 68 20.55 1.97 -17.21
CA ILE A 68 19.29 2.11 -16.48
C ILE A 68 19.51 2.74 -15.10
N ASN A 69 20.40 2.19 -14.30
CA ASN A 69 20.56 2.60 -12.89
C ASN A 69 21.26 3.96 -12.75
N GLU A 70 22.31 4.21 -13.54
CA GLU A 70 23.11 5.43 -13.39
C GLU A 70 22.55 6.63 -14.14
N TYR A 71 21.75 6.41 -15.19
CA TYR A 71 21.20 7.50 -16.01
C TYR A 71 19.68 7.54 -15.94
N ILE A 72 19.01 6.47 -16.35
CA ILE A 72 17.54 6.48 -16.47
C ILE A 72 16.87 6.70 -15.11
N TYR A 73 17.25 5.93 -14.09
CA TYR A 73 16.65 6.03 -12.77
C TYR A 73 17.06 7.25 -11.96
N LYS A 74 18.10 7.96 -12.44
CA LYS A 74 18.65 9.15 -11.80
C LYS A 74 18.12 10.44 -12.41
N PHE A 75 17.96 10.46 -13.74
CA PHE A 75 17.68 11.70 -14.47
C PHE A 75 16.33 11.69 -15.22
N VAL A 76 15.71 10.53 -15.44
CA VAL A 76 14.48 10.42 -16.25
C VAL A 76 13.26 10.11 -15.37
N ILE A 77 13.28 8.99 -14.64
CA ILE A 77 12.18 8.57 -13.74
C ILE A 77 12.76 7.87 -12.52
N PRO A 78 12.11 7.88 -11.33
CA PRO A 78 12.58 7.06 -10.23
C PRO A 78 12.36 5.56 -10.53
N ALA A 79 13.26 4.72 -10.04
CA ALA A 79 13.01 3.29 -9.90
C ALA A 79 11.78 3.06 -9.00
N ARG A 80 11.13 1.91 -9.13
CA ARG A 80 9.92 1.59 -8.33
C ARG A 80 10.19 1.63 -6.83
N HIS A 81 11.37 1.18 -6.42
CA HIS A 81 11.83 1.23 -5.05
C HIS A 81 13.35 1.18 -5.00
N TYR A 82 13.91 1.56 -3.85
CA TYR A 82 15.33 1.56 -3.55
C TYR A 82 15.55 0.92 -2.17
N THR A 83 16.76 0.47 -1.91
CA THR A 83 17.18 0.09 -0.55
C THR A 83 17.11 1.30 0.37
N ILE A 84 16.79 1.11 1.65
CA ILE A 84 16.70 2.22 2.61
C ILE A 84 18.04 2.96 2.81
N PHE A 85 19.16 2.30 2.55
CA PHE A 85 20.49 2.95 2.57
C PHE A 85 20.64 4.08 1.54
N SER A 86 19.74 4.15 0.56
CA SER A 86 19.70 5.20 -0.47
C SER A 86 19.19 6.56 0.05
N PHE A 87 18.81 6.67 1.33
CA PHE A 87 18.36 7.93 1.95
C PHE A 87 19.41 9.04 2.02
N GLY A 88 20.69 8.70 1.83
CA GLY A 88 21.81 9.61 2.04
C GLY A 88 21.95 10.70 0.99
N LEU A 89 21.03 11.67 0.92
CA LEU A 89 21.25 12.95 0.24
C LEU A 89 20.46 14.10 0.89
N ILE A 90 21.15 15.23 1.01
CA ILE A 90 20.77 16.52 1.63
C ILE A 90 19.41 17.00 1.09
N ARG A 91 18.48 17.33 1.99
CA ARG A 91 17.22 18.00 1.64
C ARG A 91 17.33 19.48 1.97
N ASP A 92 16.67 20.33 1.18
CA ASP A 92 16.36 21.69 1.61
C ASP A 92 15.39 21.62 2.79
N HIS A 93 15.93 21.69 4.01
CA HIS A 93 15.16 21.59 5.25
C HIS A 93 14.09 22.69 5.35
N ASN A 94 14.28 23.86 4.73
CA ASN A 94 13.36 24.99 4.90
C ASN A 94 12.05 24.78 4.15
N SER A 95 12.10 24.40 2.87
CA SER A 95 10.89 24.12 2.09
C SER A 95 10.12 22.91 2.64
N LEU A 96 10.85 21.87 3.06
CA LEU A 96 10.24 20.69 3.67
C LEU A 96 9.54 21.00 5.00
N HIS A 97 10.16 21.83 5.84
CA HIS A 97 9.55 22.22 7.12
C HIS A 97 8.23 22.98 6.92
N GLN A 98 8.14 23.84 5.91
CA GLN A 98 6.88 24.52 5.57
C GLN A 98 5.79 23.54 5.13
N LYS A 99 6.14 22.55 4.28
CA LYS A 99 5.22 21.48 3.89
C LYS A 99 4.72 20.70 5.11
N MET A 100 5.62 20.25 5.98
CA MET A 100 5.28 19.53 7.21
C MET A 100 4.35 20.33 8.12
N LYS A 101 4.64 21.62 8.33
CA LYS A 101 3.76 22.50 9.10
C LYS A 101 2.37 22.61 8.48
N SER A 102 2.26 22.66 7.15
CA SER A 102 0.95 22.69 6.49
C SER A 102 0.15 21.40 6.72
N LEU A 103 0.82 20.24 6.66
CA LEU A 103 0.18 18.93 6.88
C LEU A 103 -0.30 18.76 8.32
N MET A 104 0.49 19.19 9.30
CA MET A 104 0.13 19.13 10.73
C MET A 104 -1.09 20.00 11.08
N ASN A 105 -1.38 21.04 10.29
CA ASN A 105 -2.49 21.96 10.54
C ASN A 105 -3.79 21.57 9.79
N VAL A 106 -3.80 20.47 9.04
CA VAL A 106 -5.01 20.01 8.35
C VAL A 106 -6.03 19.54 9.38
N VAL A 107 -7.18 20.22 9.44
CA VAL A 107 -8.30 19.81 10.29
C VAL A 107 -8.90 18.52 9.75
N GLN A 108 -9.03 17.53 10.61
CA GLN A 108 -9.56 16.21 10.27
C GLN A 108 -10.88 15.99 11.02
N PRO A 109 -11.91 15.43 10.36
CA PRO A 109 -13.11 15.02 11.08
C PRO A 109 -12.76 13.86 12.02
N ALA A 110 -13.46 13.80 13.16
CA ALA A 110 -13.30 12.69 14.10
C ALA A 110 -13.52 11.35 13.37
N GLN A 111 -12.68 10.36 13.65
CA GLN A 111 -12.76 9.06 12.99
C GLN A 111 -14.15 8.43 13.20
N ARG A 112 -14.74 7.86 12.14
CA ARG A 112 -16.11 7.27 12.16
C ARG A 112 -17.25 8.26 12.48
N SER A 113 -17.00 9.57 12.44
CA SER A 113 -18.07 10.58 12.47
C SER A 113 -18.88 10.61 11.17
N PRO A 114 -20.11 11.17 11.16
CA PRO A 114 -20.85 11.43 9.93
C PRO A 114 -20.05 12.22 8.90
N GLU A 115 -19.30 13.24 9.34
CA GLU A 115 -18.45 14.08 8.49
C GLU A 115 -17.34 13.25 7.84
N TRP A 116 -16.75 12.31 8.59
CA TRP A 116 -15.76 11.37 8.07
C TRP A 116 -16.34 10.46 6.98
N PHE A 117 -17.56 9.93 7.19
CA PHE A 117 -18.23 9.12 6.18
C PHE A 117 -18.58 9.92 4.93
N ILE A 118 -19.08 11.15 5.09
CA ILE A 118 -19.38 12.06 3.98
C ILE A 118 -18.11 12.36 3.18
N GLN A 119 -17.04 12.77 3.87
CA GLN A 119 -15.75 13.07 3.24
C GLN A 119 -15.26 11.87 2.43
N ARG A 120 -15.22 10.67 3.02
CA ARG A 120 -14.70 9.46 2.34
C ARG A 120 -15.58 8.97 1.21
N SER A 121 -16.89 9.20 1.29
CA SER A 121 -17.79 8.90 0.17
C SER A 121 -17.42 9.74 -1.05
N ASN A 122 -16.92 10.97 -0.85
CA ASN A 122 -16.58 11.90 -1.92
C ASN A 122 -15.12 11.83 -2.40
N LEU A 123 -14.42 10.74 -2.05
CA LEU A 123 -13.02 10.55 -2.42
C LEU A 123 -12.79 9.18 -3.05
N ILE A 124 -12.01 9.10 -4.12
CA ILE A 124 -11.16 7.95 -4.43
C ILE A 124 -9.96 8.05 -3.49
N THR A 125 -9.79 7.03 -2.64
CA THR A 125 -8.75 7.04 -1.61
C THR A 125 -7.52 6.27 -2.07
N ALA A 126 -6.32 6.67 -1.66
CA ALA A 126 -5.06 6.01 -2.05
C ALA A 126 -5.10 4.47 -1.98
N SER A 127 -5.67 3.90 -0.92
CA SER A 127 -5.77 2.45 -0.72
C SER A 127 -6.66 1.70 -1.73
N ASN A 128 -7.55 2.39 -2.44
CA ASN A 128 -8.39 1.79 -3.49
C ASN A 128 -8.18 2.44 -4.87
N ALA A 129 -7.28 3.41 -5.00
CA ALA A 129 -7.02 4.15 -6.23
C ALA A 129 -6.58 3.24 -7.39
N TYR A 130 -5.81 2.19 -7.11
CA TYR A 130 -5.41 1.21 -8.13
C TYR A 130 -6.60 0.63 -8.89
N LYS A 131 -7.79 0.54 -8.26
CA LYS A 131 -8.97 -0.02 -8.92
C LYS A 131 -9.43 0.84 -10.10
N ALA A 132 -9.24 2.15 -10.04
CA ALA A 132 -9.65 3.07 -11.09
C ALA A 132 -8.78 2.98 -12.36
N ILE A 133 -7.58 2.40 -12.26
CA ILE A 133 -6.56 2.48 -13.32
C ILE A 133 -6.01 1.12 -13.78
N THR A 134 -6.58 0.00 -13.32
CA THR A 134 -6.01 -1.34 -13.58
C THR A 134 -6.82 -2.22 -14.52
N SER A 135 -8.14 -2.34 -14.33
CA SER A 135 -8.97 -3.19 -15.20
C SER A 135 -10.43 -2.73 -15.24
N PRO A 136 -11.19 -3.07 -16.29
CA PRO A 136 -12.62 -2.76 -16.34
C PRO A 136 -13.42 -3.32 -15.15
N ALA A 137 -13.04 -4.52 -14.66
CA ALA A 137 -13.67 -5.12 -13.50
C ALA A 137 -13.40 -4.31 -12.21
N ASN A 138 -12.16 -3.85 -12.04
CA ASN A 138 -11.80 -3.01 -10.91
C ASN A 138 -12.46 -1.62 -10.99
N ILE A 139 -12.55 -1.04 -12.19
CA ILE A 139 -13.25 0.23 -12.42
C ILE A 139 -14.73 0.09 -12.01
N ASN A 140 -15.40 -0.97 -12.47
CA ASN A 140 -16.78 -1.23 -12.04
C ASN A 140 -16.87 -1.42 -10.51
N ALA A 141 -15.92 -2.14 -9.91
CA ALA A 141 -15.91 -2.36 -8.46
C ALA A 141 -15.80 -1.05 -7.67
N ILE A 142 -14.90 -0.13 -8.04
CA ILE A 142 -14.76 1.15 -7.33
C ILE A 142 -15.96 2.07 -7.58
N ILE A 143 -16.53 2.08 -8.78
CA ILE A 143 -17.74 2.86 -9.07
C ILE A 143 -18.90 2.40 -8.18
N LEU A 144 -19.17 1.09 -8.16
CA LEU A 144 -20.23 0.50 -7.32
C LEU A 144 -19.97 0.72 -5.82
N GLU A 145 -18.72 0.58 -5.37
CA GLU A 145 -18.31 0.86 -3.99
C GLU A 145 -18.68 2.30 -3.61
N LYS A 146 -18.36 3.27 -4.46
CA LYS A 146 -18.60 4.70 -4.19
C LYS A 146 -20.05 5.10 -4.31
N ILE A 147 -20.84 4.47 -5.17
CA ILE A 147 -22.29 4.65 -5.21
C ILE A 147 -22.93 4.10 -3.93
N LYS A 148 -22.56 2.87 -3.53
CA LYS A 148 -23.08 2.24 -2.31
C LYS A 148 -22.75 3.05 -1.06
N SER A 149 -21.51 3.52 -0.91
CA SER A 149 -21.10 4.37 0.21
C SER A 149 -21.88 5.68 0.27
N TYR A 150 -22.14 6.30 -0.89
CA TYR A 150 -22.93 7.54 -0.96
C TYR A 150 -24.38 7.30 -0.53
N LYS A 151 -25.02 6.23 -1.03
CA LYS A 151 -26.38 5.87 -0.62
C LYS A 151 -26.49 5.50 0.86
N ALA A 152 -25.44 4.94 1.45
CA ALA A 152 -25.44 4.61 2.88
C ALA A 152 -25.47 5.86 3.78
N LEU A 153 -25.14 7.05 3.29
CA LEU A 153 -25.20 8.29 4.07
C LEU A 153 -26.62 8.69 4.45
N THR A 154 -27.63 8.20 3.73
CA THR A 154 -29.06 8.52 3.99
C THR A 154 -29.73 7.49 4.90
N VAL A 155 -29.02 6.43 5.31
CA VAL A 155 -29.53 5.37 6.17
C VAL A 155 -28.86 5.48 7.54
N PRO A 156 -29.61 5.52 8.66
CA PRO A 156 -29.01 5.55 9.99
C PRO A 156 -28.16 4.28 10.22
N VAL A 157 -26.91 4.48 10.62
CA VAL A 157 -25.96 3.40 10.91
C VAL A 157 -26.42 2.68 12.17
N ILE A 158 -27.03 1.51 12.02
CA ILE A 158 -27.27 0.61 13.15
C ILE A 158 -25.97 -0.20 13.37
N ASN A 159 -25.21 0.16 14.40
CA ASN A 159 -24.03 -0.60 14.83
C ASN A 159 -24.48 -1.92 15.47
N THR A 160 -24.64 -2.97 14.69
CA THR A 160 -25.02 -4.32 15.17
C THR A 160 -23.87 -5.32 15.16
N ARG A 161 -22.62 -4.89 14.99
CA ARG A 161 -21.48 -5.82 15.06
C ARG A 161 -21.08 -6.07 16.50
N GLY A 162 -21.68 -7.09 17.10
CA GLY A 162 -21.20 -7.68 18.33
C GLY A 162 -19.79 -8.29 18.16
N TYR A 163 -19.07 -8.39 19.28
CA TYR A 163 -17.78 -9.06 19.39
C TYR A 163 -17.97 -10.58 19.21
N ALA A 164 -17.99 -11.06 17.96
CA ALA A 164 -18.07 -12.49 17.66
C ALA A 164 -17.46 -12.83 16.30
N GLY A 165 -16.33 -13.53 16.30
CA GLY A 165 -15.70 -14.09 15.11
C GLY A 165 -14.19 -14.32 15.27
N ALA A 166 -13.62 -15.22 14.45
CA ALA A 166 -12.18 -15.36 14.30
C ALA A 166 -11.57 -14.06 13.72
N GLU A 167 -10.34 -13.72 14.13
CA GLU A 167 -9.66 -12.51 13.68
C GLU A 167 -9.52 -12.47 12.15
N THR A 168 -10.05 -11.42 11.55
CA THR A 168 -9.92 -11.15 10.11
C THR A 168 -8.52 -10.61 9.77
N PRO A 169 -8.02 -10.79 8.53
CA PRO A 169 -6.74 -10.19 8.12
C PRO A 169 -6.67 -8.67 8.32
N PHE A 170 -7.83 -7.99 8.28
CA PHE A 170 -7.92 -6.56 8.55
C PHE A 170 -7.68 -6.23 10.03
N GLN A 171 -8.25 -7.02 10.95
CA GLN A 171 -7.99 -6.87 12.39
C GLN A 171 -6.54 -7.18 12.73
N TYR A 172 -5.94 -8.21 12.10
CA TYR A 172 -4.52 -8.51 12.23
C TYR A 172 -3.64 -7.30 11.83
N GLY A 173 -3.96 -6.65 10.72
CA GLY A 173 -3.27 -5.42 10.29
C GLY A 173 -3.38 -4.30 11.32
N ILE A 174 -4.61 -3.95 11.73
CA ILE A 174 -4.87 -2.90 12.74
C ILE A 174 -4.10 -3.17 14.03
N ARG A 175 -4.11 -4.42 14.51
CA ARG A 175 -3.47 -4.76 15.77
C ARG A 175 -1.94 -4.62 15.68
N ASN A 176 -1.32 -5.01 14.56
CA ASN A 176 0.15 -5.10 14.47
C ASN A 176 0.82 -3.84 13.89
N GLU A 177 0.05 -2.92 13.31
CA GLU A 177 0.56 -1.65 12.79
C GLU A 177 1.27 -0.82 13.88
N PRO A 178 0.72 -0.60 15.10
CA PRO A 178 1.43 0.11 16.16
C PRO A 178 2.76 -0.52 16.55
N VAL A 179 2.85 -1.85 16.58
CA VAL A 179 4.12 -2.56 16.87
C VAL A 179 5.16 -2.29 15.78
N SER A 180 4.72 -2.21 14.53
CA SER A 180 5.60 -1.93 13.39
C SER A 180 6.08 -0.47 13.41
N THR A 181 5.22 0.47 13.81
CA THR A 181 5.61 1.87 14.05
C THR A 181 6.65 1.95 15.17
N MET A 182 6.42 1.28 16.30
CA MET A 182 7.39 1.28 17.41
C MET A 182 8.73 0.65 17.02
N TYR A 183 8.71 -0.44 16.25
CA TYR A 183 9.92 -1.03 15.67
C TYR A 183 10.68 -0.01 14.81
N PHE A 184 9.96 0.68 13.92
CA PHE A 184 10.55 1.67 13.04
C PHE A 184 11.21 2.81 13.81
N GLU A 185 10.50 3.39 14.79
CA GLU A 185 11.03 4.44 15.65
C GLU A 185 12.27 4.01 16.42
N HIS A 186 12.27 2.76 16.93
CA HIS A 186 13.39 2.21 17.68
C HIS A 186 14.62 1.99 16.79
N VAL A 187 14.45 1.31 15.64
CA VAL A 187 15.57 0.93 14.75
C VAL A 187 16.17 2.14 14.05
N TYR A 188 15.34 3.10 13.65
CA TYR A 188 15.81 4.28 12.92
C TYR A 188 16.00 5.51 13.81
N ASN A 189 15.84 5.36 15.13
CA ASN A 189 15.99 6.41 16.14
C ASN A 189 15.32 7.73 15.71
N THR A 190 14.02 7.66 15.49
CA THR A 190 13.22 8.78 14.97
C THR A 190 11.81 8.75 15.55
N LYS A 191 11.00 9.75 15.21
CA LYS A 191 9.58 9.83 15.59
C LYS A 191 8.66 9.97 14.40
N VAL A 192 7.58 9.20 14.44
CA VAL A 192 6.53 9.15 13.43
C VAL A 192 5.27 9.82 14.01
N GLY A 193 4.75 10.80 13.28
CA GLY A 193 3.46 11.41 13.58
C GLY A 193 2.34 10.77 12.77
N GLU A 194 1.16 10.70 13.36
CA GLU A 194 -0.06 10.26 12.69
C GLU A 194 -0.75 11.41 11.95
N PHE A 195 -1.30 11.11 10.77
CA PHE A 195 -2.02 12.06 9.93
C PHE A 195 -3.26 11.36 9.37
N GLY A 196 -4.42 11.98 9.48
CA GLY A 196 -5.63 11.43 8.87
C GLY A 196 -5.79 11.83 7.42
N CYS A 197 -7.04 11.82 6.96
CA CYS A 197 -7.33 11.91 5.53
C CYS A 197 -7.10 13.33 4.98
N MET A 198 -6.07 13.46 4.15
CA MET A 198 -5.77 14.63 3.35
C MET A 198 -6.49 14.56 2.00
N ILE A 199 -6.86 15.73 1.47
CA ILE A 199 -7.51 15.88 0.17
C ILE A 199 -6.52 16.55 -0.79
N HIS A 200 -6.44 16.07 -2.02
CA HIS A 200 -5.60 16.67 -3.04
C HIS A 200 -6.04 18.10 -3.34
N LYS A 201 -5.09 19.04 -3.44
CA LYS A 201 -5.37 20.47 -3.65
C LYS A 201 -6.07 20.73 -4.99
N ASP A 202 -5.52 20.18 -6.08
CA ASP A 202 -6.05 20.40 -7.44
C ASP A 202 -7.14 19.41 -7.88
N TYR A 203 -7.23 18.24 -7.23
CA TYR A 203 -8.18 17.18 -7.56
C TYR A 203 -8.97 16.75 -6.31
N PRO A 204 -9.97 17.54 -5.85
CA PRO A 204 -10.62 17.34 -4.55
C PRO A 204 -11.35 16.01 -4.36
N PHE A 205 -11.46 15.20 -5.42
CA PHE A 205 -11.97 13.84 -5.39
C PHE A 205 -10.91 12.78 -5.08
N LEU A 206 -9.65 13.16 -4.92
CA LEU A 206 -8.55 12.29 -4.52
C LEU A 206 -8.18 12.59 -3.08
N GLY A 207 -7.98 11.53 -2.29
CA GLY A 207 -7.53 11.68 -0.90
C GLY A 207 -6.63 10.55 -0.45
N ALA A 208 -5.83 10.83 0.58
CA ALA A 208 -4.87 9.90 1.13
C ALA A 208 -4.79 10.01 2.64
N SER A 209 -4.54 8.89 3.30
CA SER A 209 -4.19 8.81 4.72
C SER A 209 -2.94 7.94 4.78
N PRO A 210 -1.75 8.50 5.00
CA PRO A 210 -0.58 7.70 5.31
C PRO A 210 -0.70 7.07 6.69
N ASP A 211 0.00 5.96 6.90
CA ASP A 211 0.07 5.32 8.22
C ASP A 211 0.92 6.19 9.18
N GLY A 212 1.92 6.91 8.65
CA GLY A 212 2.59 7.97 9.38
C GLY A 212 3.53 8.82 8.54
N ILE A 213 4.08 9.87 9.14
CA ILE A 213 5.16 10.68 8.53
C ILE A 213 6.21 10.94 9.60
N VAL A 214 7.48 10.83 9.25
CA VAL A 214 8.58 11.14 10.17
C VAL A 214 8.59 12.63 10.50
N ILE A 215 8.39 12.95 11.78
CA ILE A 215 8.27 14.33 12.31
C ILE A 215 9.52 14.82 13.04
N ASP A 216 10.47 13.94 13.33
CA ASP A 216 11.74 14.34 13.94
C ASP A 216 12.60 15.09 12.92
N SER A 217 12.75 16.40 13.13
CA SER A 217 13.52 17.29 12.26
C SER A 217 15.03 17.02 12.27
N SER A 218 15.54 16.29 13.26
CA SER A 218 16.95 15.87 13.34
C SER A 218 17.24 14.60 12.54
N SER A 219 16.19 13.85 12.16
CA SER A 219 16.32 12.62 11.39
C SER A 219 16.58 12.92 9.91
N ASN A 220 17.47 12.14 9.28
CA ASN A 220 17.64 12.13 7.81
C ASN A 220 16.37 11.71 7.06
N MET A 221 15.39 11.14 7.78
CA MET A 221 14.10 10.73 7.25
C MET A 221 13.02 11.77 7.48
N TYR A 222 13.30 12.95 8.04
CA TYR A 222 12.30 14.00 8.27
C TYR A 222 11.43 14.24 7.02
N GLY A 223 10.11 14.32 7.22
CA GLY A 223 9.13 14.50 6.15
C GLY A 223 9.06 13.35 5.15
N THR A 224 9.44 12.15 5.55
CA THR A 224 9.23 10.92 4.78
C THR A 224 8.00 10.21 5.31
N MET A 225 7.13 9.81 4.39
CA MET A 225 5.94 9.04 4.73
C MET A 225 6.32 7.61 5.10
N LEU A 226 5.48 6.95 5.89
CA LEU A 226 5.57 5.55 6.25
C LEU A 226 4.26 4.88 5.84
N GLU A 227 4.38 3.78 5.11
CA GLU A 227 3.28 2.88 4.72
C GLU A 227 3.62 1.49 5.25
N ILE A 228 2.80 1.00 6.16
CA ILE A 228 3.00 -0.23 6.92
C ILE A 228 2.07 -1.31 6.38
N LYS A 229 2.60 -2.52 6.18
CA LYS A 229 1.79 -3.70 5.86
C LYS A 229 2.22 -4.87 6.72
N ASN A 230 1.24 -5.46 7.41
CA ASN A 230 1.40 -6.70 8.16
C ASN A 230 0.70 -7.85 7.42
N PRO A 231 1.30 -8.42 6.36
CA PRO A 231 0.68 -9.52 5.65
C PRO A 231 0.66 -10.78 6.52
N ARG A 232 -0.53 -11.40 6.69
CA ARG A 232 -0.65 -12.68 7.41
C ARG A 232 -0.13 -13.88 6.62
N SER A 233 -0.30 -13.88 5.30
CA SER A 233 0.01 -15.03 4.44
C SER A 233 0.80 -14.69 3.17
N ARG A 234 0.77 -13.42 2.74
CA ARG A 234 1.55 -12.99 1.58
C ARG A 234 3.04 -13.01 1.93
N VAL A 235 3.84 -13.58 1.03
CA VAL A 235 5.31 -13.59 1.15
C VAL A 235 5.85 -12.17 1.01
N ILE A 236 6.68 -11.76 1.98
CA ILE A 236 7.44 -10.51 1.94
C ILE A 236 8.63 -10.71 1.01
N THR A 237 8.66 -9.99 -0.10
CA THR A 237 9.74 -10.05 -1.11
C THR A 237 10.59 -8.80 -1.16
N GLY A 238 10.20 -7.74 -0.43
CA GLY A 238 10.80 -6.41 -0.51
C GLY A 238 10.44 -5.62 -1.77
N THR A 239 9.61 -6.16 -2.66
CA THR A 239 9.05 -5.42 -3.81
C THR A 239 7.59 -5.07 -3.54
N PRO A 240 7.23 -3.78 -3.47
CA PRO A 240 5.84 -3.37 -3.35
C PRO A 240 5.01 -3.90 -4.53
N ILE A 241 3.92 -4.60 -4.23
CA ILE A 241 2.94 -5.00 -5.23
C ILE A 241 2.29 -3.77 -5.86
N LYS A 242 1.68 -3.93 -7.03
CA LYS A 242 1.05 -2.85 -7.80
C LYS A 242 0.13 -1.97 -6.95
N GLU A 243 -0.74 -2.59 -6.16
CA GLU A 243 -1.74 -1.90 -5.35
C GLU A 243 -1.12 -0.95 -4.34
N TYR A 244 -0.15 -1.43 -3.56
CA TYR A 244 0.54 -0.63 -2.55
C TYR A 244 1.45 0.42 -3.19
N TRP A 245 2.07 0.12 -4.33
CA TRP A 245 2.86 1.12 -5.05
C TRP A 245 1.99 2.28 -5.52
N VAL A 246 0.84 2.01 -6.14
CA VAL A 246 -0.12 3.05 -6.54
C VAL A 246 -0.64 3.83 -5.33
N GLN A 247 -0.91 3.16 -4.21
CA GLN A 247 -1.31 3.80 -2.97
C GLN A 247 -0.24 4.80 -2.48
N MET A 248 1.02 4.38 -2.41
CA MET A 248 2.12 5.25 -1.99
C MET A 248 2.35 6.44 -2.94
N GLN A 249 2.21 6.22 -4.25
CA GLN A 249 2.30 7.31 -5.21
C GLN A 249 1.20 8.36 -5.00
N LEU A 250 -0.06 7.94 -4.82
CA LEU A 250 -1.14 8.88 -4.55
C LEU A 250 -1.00 9.56 -3.19
N GLN A 251 -0.52 8.85 -2.18
CA GLN A 251 -0.19 9.40 -0.86
C GLN A 251 0.84 10.54 -0.98
N MET A 252 1.96 10.29 -1.65
CA MET A 252 3.00 11.29 -1.89
C MET A 252 2.50 12.48 -2.72
N GLU A 253 1.63 12.22 -3.71
CA GLU A 253 0.99 13.26 -4.51
C GLU A 253 0.10 14.18 -3.67
N VAL A 254 -0.83 13.60 -2.90
CA VAL A 254 -1.78 14.35 -2.04
C VAL A 254 -1.06 15.12 -0.94
N CYS A 255 -0.06 14.52 -0.31
CA CYS A 255 0.68 15.13 0.81
C CYS A 255 1.76 16.11 0.33
N ASP A 256 2.01 16.16 -0.98
CA ASP A 256 3.12 16.89 -1.59
C ASP A 256 4.50 16.55 -0.98
N LEU A 257 4.73 15.26 -0.71
CA LEU A 257 6.00 14.72 -0.22
C LEU A 257 6.65 13.85 -1.29
N ASP A 258 7.97 13.68 -1.23
CA ASP A 258 8.72 13.02 -2.31
C ASP A 258 9.11 11.58 -2.01
N ASN A 259 8.99 11.16 -0.75
CA ASN A 259 9.49 9.86 -0.28
C ASN A 259 8.49 9.18 0.64
N CYS A 260 8.31 7.88 0.42
CA CYS A 260 7.56 6.98 1.29
C CYS A 260 8.40 5.74 1.58
N LEU A 261 8.50 5.36 2.85
CA LEU A 261 9.07 4.10 3.29
C LEU A 261 7.96 3.06 3.32
N PHE A 262 8.17 1.97 2.60
CA PHE A 262 7.28 0.82 2.61
C PHE A 262 7.83 -0.20 3.61
N LEU A 263 7.18 -0.33 4.76
CA LEU A 263 7.56 -1.24 5.84
C LEU A 263 6.62 -2.45 5.83
N GLU A 264 7.18 -3.63 5.60
CA GLU A 264 6.49 -4.89 5.76
C GLU A 264 7.04 -5.62 6.97
N THR A 265 6.16 -6.05 7.88
CA THR A 265 6.55 -6.90 8.99
C THR A 265 5.62 -8.11 9.10
N HIS A 266 6.17 -9.23 9.52
CA HIS A 266 5.39 -10.40 9.90
C HIS A 266 5.57 -10.63 11.40
N MET A 267 4.45 -10.88 12.08
CA MET A 267 4.43 -11.22 13.50
C MET A 267 4.09 -12.70 13.61
N PHE A 268 5.03 -13.50 14.08
CA PHE A 268 4.76 -14.85 14.55
C PHE A 268 4.14 -14.77 15.95
N GLU A 269 3.07 -15.52 16.18
CA GLU A 269 2.36 -15.57 17.46
C GLU A 269 2.66 -16.90 18.15
N TYR A 270 3.13 -16.84 19.39
CA TYR A 270 3.29 -18.04 20.23
C TYR A 270 1.93 -18.46 20.79
N GLU A 271 1.71 -19.77 20.93
CA GLU A 271 0.45 -20.26 21.48
C GLU A 271 0.36 -20.04 22.99
N THR A 272 1.50 -20.09 23.67
CA THR A 272 1.58 -19.98 25.14
C THR A 272 2.69 -19.04 25.60
N TYR A 273 2.54 -18.53 26.83
CA TYR A 273 3.59 -17.76 27.51
C TYR A 273 4.87 -18.59 27.72
N GLU A 274 4.74 -19.90 27.95
CA GLU A 274 5.87 -20.78 28.17
C GLU A 274 6.72 -20.95 26.90
N GLU A 275 6.09 -21.13 25.73
CA GLU A 275 6.79 -21.08 24.44
C GLU A 275 7.49 -19.75 24.22
N PHE A 276 6.82 -18.64 24.54
CA PHE A 276 7.40 -17.31 24.45
C PHE A 276 8.65 -17.18 25.32
N ILE A 277 8.59 -17.52 26.62
CA ILE A 277 9.76 -17.38 27.51
C ILE A 277 10.89 -18.36 27.15
N ASN A 278 10.57 -19.55 26.66
CA ASN A 278 11.57 -20.54 26.29
C ASN A 278 12.30 -20.24 24.96
N ASP A 279 11.76 -19.36 24.12
CA ASP A 279 12.44 -18.90 22.89
C ASP A 279 13.32 -17.67 23.17
N GLY A 280 14.51 -17.87 23.75
CA GLY A 280 15.52 -16.82 23.97
C GLY A 280 15.33 -16.01 25.25
N SER A 281 15.40 -14.67 25.15
CA SER A 281 15.13 -13.74 26.24
C SER A 281 13.75 -13.10 26.09
N PHE A 282 13.31 -12.28 27.05
CA PHE A 282 12.04 -11.58 26.94
C PHE A 282 11.99 -10.64 25.72
N GLN A 283 13.11 -9.97 25.43
CA GLN A 283 13.25 -9.00 24.34
C GLN A 283 13.54 -9.63 22.98
N TYR A 284 14.23 -10.78 22.97
CA TYR A 284 14.77 -11.37 21.75
C TYR A 284 14.52 -12.87 21.69
N SER A 285 14.14 -13.38 20.51
CA SER A 285 14.09 -14.82 20.28
C SER A 285 15.48 -15.44 20.32
N SER A 286 15.54 -16.78 20.33
CA SER A 286 16.81 -17.52 20.17
C SER A 286 17.55 -17.18 18.86
N GLU A 287 16.82 -16.72 17.84
CA GLU A 287 17.32 -16.27 16.54
C GLU A 287 17.60 -14.76 16.49
N GLY A 288 17.41 -14.03 17.59
CA GLY A 288 17.65 -12.59 17.67
C GLY A 288 16.51 -11.71 17.15
N HIS A 289 15.30 -12.26 16.93
CA HIS A 289 14.12 -11.50 16.53
C HIS A 289 13.51 -10.75 17.71
N PHE A 290 13.06 -9.50 17.51
CA PHE A 290 12.36 -8.75 18.56
C PHE A 290 11.07 -9.46 19.00
N LYS A 291 10.79 -9.40 20.30
CA LYS A 291 9.63 -9.99 20.95
C LYS A 291 8.83 -8.96 21.72
N GLY A 292 7.57 -9.28 22.00
CA GLY A 292 6.74 -8.46 22.87
C GLY A 292 5.37 -9.05 23.15
N VAL A 293 4.54 -8.24 23.83
CA VAL A 293 3.20 -8.63 24.29
C VAL A 293 2.18 -7.55 23.92
N ILE A 294 0.99 -7.97 23.50
CA ILE A 294 -0.18 -7.11 23.30
C ILE A 294 -1.31 -7.66 24.18
N ASN A 295 -1.93 -6.83 25.01
CA ASN A 295 -3.11 -7.22 25.76
C ASN A 295 -4.36 -6.87 24.95
N GLU A 296 -5.27 -7.82 24.82
CA GLU A 296 -6.58 -7.63 24.19
C GLU A 296 -7.67 -7.54 25.24
N PHE A 297 -8.51 -6.52 25.14
CA PHE A 297 -9.69 -6.29 25.96
C PHE A 297 -10.93 -6.14 25.09
N LYS A 298 -12.12 -6.35 25.67
CA LYS A 298 -13.37 -5.97 25.00
C LYS A 298 -13.49 -4.45 25.01
N GLY A 299 -13.68 -3.86 23.83
CA GLY A 299 -14.07 -2.46 23.68
C GLY A 299 -15.52 -2.30 23.21
N GLU A 300 -16.03 -1.07 23.32
CA GLU A 300 -17.43 -0.75 23.01
C GLU A 300 -17.80 -1.01 21.54
N CYS A 301 -16.85 -0.78 20.62
CA CYS A 301 -17.05 -0.85 19.17
C CYS A 301 -16.11 -1.88 18.48
N GLY A 302 -15.49 -2.78 19.24
CA GLY A 302 -14.49 -3.73 18.76
C GLY A 302 -13.43 -4.06 19.83
N PRO A 303 -12.42 -4.89 19.53
CA PRO A 303 -11.31 -5.14 20.45
C PRO A 303 -10.56 -3.84 20.76
N HIS A 304 -10.16 -3.70 22.03
CA HIS A 304 -9.21 -2.69 22.48
C HIS A 304 -7.86 -3.38 22.73
N TYR A 305 -6.77 -2.77 22.27
CA TYR A 305 -5.43 -3.32 22.39
C TYR A 305 -4.54 -2.37 23.19
N GLU A 306 -3.85 -2.90 24.18
CA GLU A 306 -2.76 -2.21 24.86
C GLU A 306 -1.43 -2.87 24.49
N TYR A 307 -0.41 -2.05 24.28
CA TYR A 307 0.87 -2.48 23.74
C TYR A 307 1.95 -2.34 24.82
N LEU A 308 2.69 -3.41 25.08
CA LEU A 308 3.89 -3.32 25.90
C LEU A 308 4.92 -2.40 25.19
N PRO A 309 5.64 -1.53 25.92
CA PRO A 309 6.70 -0.72 25.32
C PRO A 309 7.67 -1.57 24.50
N PHE A 310 8.10 -1.03 23.36
CA PHE A 310 8.96 -1.77 22.44
C PHE A 310 10.32 -2.06 23.06
N ASN A 311 10.80 -3.30 22.88
CA ASN A 311 12.03 -3.80 23.50
C ASN A 311 12.01 -3.74 25.05
N ALA A 312 10.84 -3.88 25.67
CA ALA A 312 10.69 -3.97 27.13
C ALA A 312 11.35 -5.23 27.72
N THR A 313 11.87 -5.12 28.93
CA THR A 313 12.41 -6.24 29.70
C THR A 313 11.30 -7.03 30.42
N GLN A 314 11.64 -8.18 31.02
CA GLN A 314 10.71 -8.90 31.89
C GLN A 314 10.25 -8.02 33.07
N GLU A 315 11.15 -7.22 33.64
CA GLU A 315 10.84 -6.33 34.76
C GLU A 315 9.82 -5.25 34.35
N ASP A 316 9.96 -4.71 33.13
CA ASP A 316 9.00 -3.76 32.56
C ASP A 316 7.62 -4.41 32.36
N TYR A 317 7.58 -5.66 31.90
CA TYR A 317 6.33 -6.42 31.74
C TYR A 317 5.67 -6.72 33.08
N ASP A 318 6.43 -7.13 34.09
CA ASP A 318 5.92 -7.41 35.44
C ASP A 318 5.40 -6.13 36.12
N ALA A 319 5.98 -4.97 35.79
CA ALA A 319 5.54 -3.66 36.26
C ALA A 319 4.39 -3.07 35.41
N TRP A 320 4.11 -3.62 34.22
CA TRP A 320 3.09 -3.10 33.32
C TRP A 320 1.70 -3.43 33.85
N LYS A 321 0.94 -2.38 34.17
CA LYS A 321 -0.42 -2.50 34.71
C LYS A 321 -1.43 -2.19 33.61
N PRO A 322 -2.17 -3.20 33.11
CA PRO A 322 -3.25 -2.95 32.17
C PRO A 322 -4.41 -2.17 32.81
N ASP A 323 -5.25 -1.53 31.99
CA ASP A 323 -6.46 -0.89 32.50
C ASP A 323 -7.42 -1.93 33.11
N THR A 324 -7.62 -1.83 34.43
CA THR A 324 -8.49 -2.74 35.19
C THR A 324 -9.98 -2.52 34.94
N ASN A 325 -10.36 -1.44 34.24
CA ASN A 325 -11.77 -1.15 33.93
C ASN A 325 -12.28 -1.88 32.69
N LEU A 326 -11.40 -2.52 31.92
CA LEU A 326 -11.75 -3.23 30.70
C LEU A 326 -11.82 -4.74 30.92
N ASP A 327 -12.76 -5.39 30.24
CA ASP A 327 -12.88 -6.85 30.25
C ASP A 327 -11.69 -7.47 29.48
N PHE A 328 -10.74 -8.04 30.22
CA PHE A 328 -9.61 -8.77 29.65
C PHE A 328 -10.08 -9.95 28.80
N VAL A 329 -9.44 -10.14 27.63
CA VAL A 329 -9.69 -11.26 26.72
C VAL A 329 -8.50 -12.22 26.71
N ARG A 330 -7.32 -11.76 26.31
CA ARG A 330 -6.09 -12.56 26.20
C ARG A 330 -4.84 -11.72 26.00
N ASN A 331 -3.70 -12.37 26.13
CA ASN A 331 -2.40 -11.84 25.71
C ASN A 331 -2.01 -12.40 24.34
N TRP A 332 -1.43 -11.56 23.51
CA TRP A 332 -0.75 -11.95 22.28
C TRP A 332 0.75 -11.87 22.51
N TYR A 333 1.40 -13.02 22.54
CA TYR A 333 2.85 -13.12 22.62
C TYR A 333 3.40 -13.23 21.21
N TRP A 334 4.28 -12.32 20.80
CA TRP A 334 4.74 -12.26 19.41
C TRP A 334 6.26 -12.17 19.30
N LYS A 335 6.79 -12.65 18.17
CA LYS A 335 8.10 -12.27 17.64
C LYS A 335 7.98 -11.71 16.23
N MET A 336 8.82 -10.73 15.89
CA MET A 336 8.92 -10.16 14.55
C MET A 336 9.97 -10.91 13.74
N ASP A 337 9.54 -11.96 13.03
CA ASP A 337 10.41 -12.90 12.31
C ASP A 337 10.78 -12.45 10.89
N LYS A 338 10.02 -11.52 10.30
CA LYS A 338 10.36 -10.92 8.99
C LYS A 338 10.14 -9.43 8.99
N VAL A 339 11.11 -8.72 8.41
CA VAL A 339 11.04 -7.28 8.15
C VAL A 339 11.58 -6.99 6.77
N SER A 340 10.89 -6.12 6.03
CA SER A 340 11.43 -5.48 4.84
C SER A 340 11.08 -4.00 4.87
N CYS A 341 12.05 -3.14 4.58
CA CYS A 341 11.83 -1.71 4.48
C CYS A 341 12.53 -1.16 3.24
N VAL A 342 11.75 -0.60 2.32
CA VAL A 342 12.26 -0.05 1.05
C VAL A 342 11.75 1.38 0.83
N LEU A 343 12.56 2.17 0.15
CA LEU A 343 12.22 3.54 -0.22
C LEU A 343 11.47 3.57 -1.55
N VAL A 344 10.31 4.20 -1.59
CA VAL A 344 9.58 4.54 -2.81
C VAL A 344 9.61 6.05 -2.99
N LYS A 345 10.05 6.51 -4.17
CA LYS A 345 10.07 7.93 -4.53
C LYS A 345 8.85 8.29 -5.36
N ARG A 346 8.40 9.54 -5.24
CA ARG A 346 7.26 10.07 -6.01
C ARG A 346 7.61 10.14 -7.51
N ASN A 347 6.78 9.52 -8.33
CA ASN A 347 6.87 9.50 -9.78
C ASN A 347 5.78 10.42 -10.37
N ARG A 348 6.17 11.67 -10.63
CA ARG A 348 5.27 12.71 -11.14
C ARG A 348 4.80 12.44 -12.57
N GLU A 349 5.69 11.92 -13.40
CA GLU A 349 5.35 11.57 -14.79
C GLU A 349 4.30 10.45 -14.84
N TRP A 350 4.43 9.44 -13.98
CA TRP A 350 3.40 8.42 -13.83
C TRP A 350 2.06 9.02 -13.37
N PHE A 351 2.07 9.89 -12.35
CA PHE A 351 0.81 10.50 -11.89
C PHE A 351 0.15 11.35 -13.00
N ALA A 352 0.94 12.15 -13.70
CA ALA A 352 0.49 12.95 -14.84
C ALA A 352 -0.09 12.09 -15.97
N SER A 353 0.45 10.89 -16.20
CA SER A 353 -0.08 9.98 -17.21
C SER A 353 -1.42 9.34 -16.81
N VAL A 354 -1.69 9.13 -15.53
CA VAL A 354 -2.89 8.40 -15.05
C VAL A 354 -4.02 9.31 -14.54
N ILE A 355 -3.74 10.57 -14.19
CA ILE A 355 -4.77 11.50 -13.69
C ILE A 355 -5.98 11.69 -14.63
N PRO A 356 -5.85 11.67 -15.98
CA PRO A 356 -7.02 11.75 -16.86
C PRO A 356 -7.98 10.56 -16.67
N GLN A 357 -7.45 9.37 -16.39
CA GLN A 357 -8.25 8.18 -16.13
C GLN A 357 -8.97 8.28 -14.78
N PHE A 358 -8.30 8.77 -13.74
CA PHE A 358 -8.94 9.06 -12.45
C PHE A 358 -10.11 10.04 -12.62
N CYS A 359 -9.91 11.13 -13.37
CA CYS A 359 -10.98 12.09 -13.68
C CYS A 359 -12.16 11.44 -14.40
N THR A 360 -11.90 10.58 -15.39
CA THR A 360 -12.93 9.88 -16.17
C THR A 360 -13.77 8.94 -15.28
N VAL A 361 -13.11 8.18 -14.41
CA VAL A 361 -13.79 7.29 -13.46
C VAL A 361 -14.60 8.10 -12.46
N TRP A 362 -14.04 9.20 -11.94
CA TRP A 362 -14.77 10.07 -11.02
C TRP A 362 -16.00 10.70 -11.65
N GLN A 363 -15.91 11.17 -12.89
CA GLN A 363 -17.07 11.71 -13.62
C GLN A 363 -18.15 10.64 -13.79
N SER A 364 -17.77 9.39 -14.07
CA SER A 364 -18.73 8.28 -14.15
C SER A 364 -19.42 8.04 -12.81
N ILE A 365 -18.69 8.11 -11.69
CA ILE A 365 -19.26 8.01 -10.34
C ILE A 365 -20.29 9.12 -10.09
N LEU A 366 -19.96 10.36 -10.44
CA LEU A 366 -20.87 11.49 -10.25
C LEU A 366 -22.15 11.35 -11.08
N THR A 367 -22.00 11.05 -12.37
CA THR A 367 -23.14 10.86 -13.28
C THR A 367 -24.05 9.74 -12.78
N GLU A 368 -23.51 8.59 -12.38
CA GLU A 368 -24.33 7.44 -11.97
C GLU A 368 -24.93 7.58 -10.57
N ARG A 369 -24.34 8.40 -9.70
CA ARG A 369 -24.98 8.82 -8.45
C ARG A 369 -26.21 9.67 -8.71
N GLU A 370 -26.17 10.52 -9.73
CA GLU A 370 -27.26 11.44 -10.08
C GLU A 370 -28.38 10.71 -10.84
N THR A 371 -28.03 9.88 -11.83
CA THR A 371 -29.02 9.19 -12.68
C THR A 371 -29.62 7.93 -12.05
N ASP A 372 -28.96 7.38 -11.03
CA ASP A 372 -29.26 6.07 -10.46
C ASP A 372 -29.15 4.89 -11.46
N ASP A 373 -28.47 5.08 -12.59
CA ASP A 373 -28.30 4.06 -13.63
C ASP A 373 -26.89 3.43 -13.63
N TYR A 374 -26.73 2.40 -12.80
CA TYR A 374 -25.50 1.59 -12.73
C TYR A 374 -25.79 0.09 -12.83
N SER A 375 -27.00 -0.28 -13.27
CA SER A 375 -27.45 -1.68 -13.38
C SER A 375 -26.55 -2.51 -14.30
N HIS A 376 -26.05 -1.87 -15.36
CA HIS A 376 -25.13 -2.44 -16.34
C HIS A 376 -23.75 -2.82 -15.76
N ARG A 377 -23.38 -2.27 -14.59
CA ARG A 377 -22.12 -2.58 -13.90
C ARG A 377 -22.23 -3.76 -12.93
N LEU A 378 -23.45 -4.17 -12.59
CA LEU A 378 -23.67 -5.27 -11.65
C LEU A 378 -23.14 -6.59 -12.23
N PRO A 379 -22.56 -7.46 -11.39
CA PRO A 379 -22.13 -8.78 -11.84
C PRO A 379 -23.32 -9.52 -12.48
N ARG A 380 -23.11 -10.05 -13.69
CA ARG A 380 -24.13 -10.90 -14.32
C ARG A 380 -24.41 -12.08 -13.40
N GLN A 381 -25.67 -12.26 -12.98
CA GLN A 381 -26.07 -13.45 -12.25
C GLN A 381 -25.71 -14.68 -13.09
N ARG A 382 -25.00 -15.65 -12.49
CA ARG A 382 -24.79 -16.94 -13.13
C ARG A 382 -26.15 -17.60 -13.28
N VAL A 383 -26.65 -17.72 -14.51
CA VAL A 383 -27.76 -18.62 -14.80
C VAL A 383 -27.23 -20.04 -14.55
N ASN A 384 -27.74 -20.70 -13.50
CA ASN A 384 -27.44 -22.11 -13.27
C ASN A 384 -27.96 -22.89 -14.48
N LYS A 385 -27.06 -23.51 -15.25
CA LYS A 385 -27.39 -24.38 -16.40
C LYS A 385 -28.10 -25.69 -16.02
N ASN A 386 -28.55 -25.84 -14.77
CA ASN A 386 -29.16 -27.07 -14.25
C ASN A 386 -30.66 -26.96 -13.95
N GLU A 387 -31.33 -25.89 -14.37
CA GLU A 387 -32.80 -25.90 -14.40
C GLU A 387 -33.26 -26.53 -15.71
N THR A 388 -33.47 -27.84 -15.67
CA THR A 388 -34.22 -28.59 -16.67
C THR A 388 -35.56 -27.89 -16.90
N PRO A 389 -36.00 -27.65 -18.15
CA PRO A 389 -37.31 -27.06 -18.39
C PRO A 389 -38.36 -27.98 -17.77
N VAL A 390 -39.13 -27.47 -16.82
CA VAL A 390 -40.35 -28.14 -16.35
C VAL A 390 -41.29 -28.20 -17.54
N ILE A 391 -41.36 -29.37 -18.18
CA ILE A 391 -42.41 -29.69 -19.12
C ILE A 391 -43.70 -29.71 -18.28
N VAL A 392 -44.50 -28.65 -18.39
CA VAL A 392 -45.86 -28.64 -17.90
C VAL A 392 -46.64 -29.67 -18.72
N GLN A 393 -46.77 -30.89 -18.19
CA GLN A 393 -47.74 -31.85 -18.70
C GLN A 393 -49.13 -31.24 -18.52
N LYS A 394 -49.74 -30.82 -19.63
CA LYS A 394 -51.17 -30.56 -19.68
C LYS A 394 -51.88 -31.88 -19.37
N ASN A 395 -52.47 -31.98 -18.18
CA ASN A 395 -53.47 -32.98 -17.89
C ASN A 395 -54.66 -32.74 -18.82
N ILE A 396 -54.87 -33.70 -19.74
CA ILE A 396 -56.08 -33.81 -20.54
C ILE A 396 -57.13 -34.47 -19.63
N PRO A 397 -58.31 -33.86 -19.40
CA PRO A 397 -59.38 -34.52 -18.69
C PRO A 397 -59.96 -35.66 -19.54
N PHE A 398 -60.05 -36.85 -18.96
CA PHE A 398 -60.87 -37.94 -19.46
C PHE A 398 -62.34 -37.57 -19.26
N ASP A 399 -63.04 -37.23 -20.34
CA ASP A 399 -64.50 -37.34 -20.40
C ASP A 399 -64.85 -38.79 -20.76
N LEU A 400 -65.59 -39.42 -19.85
CA LEU A 400 -66.36 -40.65 -20.07
C LEU A 400 -67.83 -40.25 -20.12
N GLN A 401 -68.36 -40.04 -21.32
CA GLN A 401 -69.68 -40.51 -21.78
C GLN A 401 -69.83 -40.34 -23.29
#